data_AF-A0A914G883-F1
#
_entry.id   AF-A0A914G883-F1
#
_cell.length_a   1.000
_cell.length_b   1.000
_cell.length_c   1.000
_cell.angle_alpha   90.00
_cell.angle_beta   90.00
_cell.angle_gamma   90.00
#
_symmetry.space_group_name_H-M   'P 1'
#
loop_
_entity.id
_entity.type
_entity.pdbx_description
1 polymer ?
#
loop_
_entity_poly.entity_id
_entity_poly.type
_entity_poly.pdbx_seq_one_letter_code
_entity_poly.pdbx_strand_id
1 'polypeptide(L)'
;MIKKGPYVYELFAIMIHQGSATGGHYFAYIKNLEQSKWLCFNDTTVKAIDLEEVKKSFGGNGWTSNTNAYLMIYRQIDPEKNQAFTRNSELPQHVKDWLKKWEEQEKLQAYEQKKMDSMVKVRVTFNDERVLHESSPYGALEQSFPRESTGHDILRYFCNKYGEQ
;
A
#
# COMPACT_ATOMS: atom_id res chain seq x y z
N MET A 1 16.20 30.86 -23.78
CA MET A 1 15.22 29.75 -23.84
C MET A 1 14.16 30.09 -24.85
N ILE A 2 13.78 29.13 -25.70
CA ILE A 2 12.72 29.29 -26.70
C ILE A 2 11.39 29.38 -25.95
N LYS A 3 10.73 30.53 -26.03
CA LYS A 3 9.46 30.78 -25.32
C LYS A 3 8.22 30.64 -26.19
N LYS A 4 8.38 30.44 -27.50
CA LYS A 4 7.30 30.37 -28.49
C LYS A 4 7.67 29.43 -29.64
N GLY A 5 6.67 28.73 -30.16
CA GLY A 5 6.80 27.78 -31.27
C GLY A 5 6.02 26.49 -30.99
N PRO A 6 5.77 25.67 -32.03
CA PRO A 6 5.00 24.44 -31.87
C PRO A 6 5.73 23.38 -31.02
N TYR A 7 7.05 23.46 -30.88
CA TYR A 7 7.87 22.45 -30.19
C TYR A 7 8.47 22.97 -28.88
N VAL A 8 7.68 23.72 -28.10
CA VAL A 8 8.08 24.16 -26.75
C VAL A 8 7.62 23.12 -25.73
N TYR A 9 8.55 22.67 -24.89
CA TYR A 9 8.30 21.67 -23.85
C TYR A 9 8.69 22.22 -22.48
N GLU A 10 7.95 21.83 -21.45
CA GLU A 10 8.35 22.03 -20.06
C GLU A 10 8.65 20.69 -19.37
N LEU A 11 9.71 20.69 -18.56
CA LEU A 11 10.03 19.60 -17.65
C LEU A 11 8.99 19.61 -16.52
N PHE A 12 8.36 18.47 -16.26
CA PHE A 12 7.38 18.37 -15.17
C PHE A 12 7.56 17.16 -14.28
N ALA A 13 8.33 16.14 -14.67
CA ALA A 13 8.68 15.06 -13.77
C ALA A 13 10.11 14.57 -13.99
N ILE A 14 10.76 14.19 -12.90
CA ILE A 14 12.12 13.64 -12.87
C ILE A 14 12.05 12.39 -11.98
N MET A 15 12.33 11.21 -12.56
CA MET A 15 12.59 10.02 -11.77
C MET A 15 14.04 10.06 -11.33
N ILE A 16 14.25 9.84 -10.04
CA ILE A 16 15.55 9.89 -9.41
C ILE A 16 15.90 8.50 -8.97
N HIS A 17 17.16 8.13 -9.23
CA HIS A 17 17.74 6.92 -8.71
C HIS A 17 18.83 7.30 -7.72
N GLN A 18 18.73 6.77 -6.50
CA GLN A 18 19.73 6.90 -5.45
C GLN A 18 20.35 5.54 -5.20
N GLY A 19 21.54 5.31 -5.75
CA GLY A 19 22.23 4.02 -5.61
C GLY A 19 23.25 3.75 -6.70
N SER A 20 23.60 2.47 -6.86
CA SER A 20 24.52 1.98 -7.88
C SER A 20 23.78 1.18 -8.95
N ALA A 21 24.49 0.76 -10.00
CA ALA A 21 23.91 -0.10 -11.04
C ALA A 21 23.35 -1.43 -10.52
N THR A 22 23.81 -1.90 -9.35
CA THR A 22 23.38 -3.17 -8.75
C THR A 22 22.17 -3.01 -7.83
N GLY A 23 21.76 -1.79 -7.50
CA GLY A 23 20.62 -1.54 -6.62
C GLY A 23 20.59 -0.12 -6.08
N GLY A 24 19.39 0.33 -5.76
CA GLY A 24 19.16 1.66 -5.21
C GLY A 24 17.70 1.90 -4.92
N HIS A 25 17.42 3.15 -4.56
CA HIS A 25 16.09 3.64 -4.23
C HIS A 25 15.57 4.56 -5.32
N TYR A 26 14.30 4.39 -5.70
CA TYR A 26 13.65 5.23 -6.70
C TYR A 26 12.63 6.14 -6.05
N PHE A 27 12.66 7.41 -6.42
CA PHE A 27 11.64 8.38 -6.05
C PHE A 27 11.48 9.41 -7.16
N ALA A 28 10.50 10.30 -7.02
CA ALA A 28 10.12 11.20 -8.09
C ALA A 28 10.04 12.66 -7.63
N TYR A 29 10.59 13.58 -8.42
CA TYR A 29 10.21 14.99 -8.35
C TYR A 29 9.17 15.26 -9.42
N ILE A 30 7.99 15.75 -9.02
CA ILE A 30 6.90 16.07 -9.95
C ILE A 30 6.44 17.50 -9.68
N LYS A 31 6.39 18.31 -10.73
CA LYS A 31 5.86 19.67 -10.71
C LYS A 31 4.34 19.61 -10.76
N ASN A 32 3.69 20.15 -9.74
CA ASN A 32 2.30 20.54 -9.85
C ASN A 32 2.20 21.72 -10.83
N LEU A 33 1.63 21.45 -12.00
CA LEU A 33 1.59 22.38 -13.12
C LEU A 33 0.58 23.52 -12.91
N GLU A 34 -0.45 23.31 -12.09
CA GLU A 34 -1.43 24.36 -11.74
C GLU A 34 -0.84 25.36 -10.74
N GLN A 35 -0.08 24.86 -9.76
CA GLN A 35 0.52 25.68 -8.70
C GLN A 35 1.94 26.14 -9.02
N SER A 36 2.55 25.60 -10.08
CA SER A 36 3.97 25.78 -10.41
C SER A 36 4.92 25.45 -9.25
N LYS A 37 4.58 24.43 -8.45
CA LYS A 37 5.37 23.97 -7.29
C LYS A 37 5.93 22.58 -7.53
N TRP A 38 7.16 22.34 -7.09
CA TRP A 38 7.76 21.01 -7.13
C TRP A 38 7.42 20.23 -5.87
N LEU A 39 7.17 18.93 -6.05
CA LEU A 39 6.89 17.98 -4.99
C LEU A 39 7.85 16.80 -5.12
N CYS A 40 8.42 16.36 -4.00
CA CYS A 40 9.13 15.09 -3.88
C CYS A 40 8.14 14.02 -3.42
N PHE A 41 7.91 13.03 -4.29
CA PHE A 41 7.17 11.81 -4.02
C PHE A 41 8.17 10.69 -3.71
N ASN A 42 8.30 10.37 -2.44
CA ASN A 42 9.18 9.33 -1.93
C ASN A 42 8.35 8.32 -1.14
N ASP A 43 7.93 7.27 -1.84
CA ASP A 43 7.03 6.21 -1.37
C ASP A 43 5.76 6.75 -0.69
N THR A 44 5.66 6.57 0.63
CA THR A 44 4.52 6.99 1.46
C THR A 44 4.54 8.47 1.81
N THR A 45 5.59 9.21 1.38
CA THR A 45 5.77 10.62 1.75
C THR A 45 5.75 11.52 0.52
N VAL A 46 5.01 12.63 0.66
CA VAL A 46 5.00 13.71 -0.34
C VAL A 46 5.37 15.02 0.35
N LYS A 47 6.38 15.71 -0.19
CA LYS A 47 6.88 16.97 0.38
C LYS A 47 7.05 18.03 -0.70
N ALA A 48 6.72 19.28 -0.40
CA ALA A 48 7.08 20.39 -1.27
C ALA A 48 8.60 20.60 -1.25
N ILE A 49 9.17 20.86 -2.43
CA ILE A 49 10.58 21.14 -2.61
C ILE A 49 10.77 22.39 -3.47
N ASP A 50 11.90 23.06 -3.31
CA ASP A 50 12.27 24.18 -4.16
C ASP A 50 13.09 23.73 -5.38
N LEU A 51 13.44 24.69 -6.23
CA LEU A 51 14.22 24.40 -7.43
C LEU A 51 15.68 24.03 -7.10
N GLU A 52 16.22 24.45 -5.95
CA GLU A 52 17.58 24.09 -5.53
C GLU A 52 17.65 22.60 -5.19
N GLU A 53 16.61 22.05 -4.54
CA GLU A 53 16.48 20.61 -4.32
C GLU A 53 16.39 19.85 -5.65
N VAL A 54 15.59 20.36 -6.61
CA VAL A 54 15.49 19.77 -7.95
C VAL A 54 16.85 19.73 -8.65
N LYS A 55 17.66 20.78 -8.54
CA LYS A 55 19.00 20.84 -9.13
C LYS A 55 19.98 19.82 -8.55
N LYS A 56 19.74 19.31 -7.33
CA LYS A 56 20.56 18.21 -6.77
C LYS A 56 20.48 16.95 -7.63
N SER A 57 19.41 16.78 -8.42
CA SER A 57 19.28 15.67 -9.37
C SER A 57 20.25 15.74 -10.56
N PHE A 58 20.95 16.86 -10.78
CA PHE A 58 21.91 17.00 -11.89
C PHE A 58 23.12 16.05 -11.75
N GLY A 59 23.38 15.56 -10.53
CA GLY A 59 24.54 14.73 -10.22
C GLY A 59 25.83 15.56 -10.09
N GLY A 60 26.97 14.88 -9.98
CA GLY A 60 28.29 15.52 -10.05
C GLY A 60 28.92 15.99 -8.73
N ASN A 61 28.26 15.83 -7.58
CA ASN A 61 28.79 16.27 -6.28
C ASN A 61 29.79 15.27 -5.63
N GLY A 62 30.79 14.81 -6.41
CA GLY A 62 31.89 13.97 -5.92
C GLY A 62 31.54 12.51 -5.61
N TRP A 63 32.51 11.78 -5.03
CA TRP A 63 32.45 10.35 -4.69
C TRP A 63 31.28 9.92 -3.77
N THR A 64 30.56 10.89 -3.18
CA THR A 64 29.52 10.65 -2.16
C THR A 64 28.10 10.79 -2.69
N SER A 65 27.89 11.34 -3.90
CA SER A 65 26.54 11.56 -4.44
C SER A 65 26.14 10.44 -5.39
N ASN A 66 25.46 9.41 -4.87
CA ASN A 66 24.86 8.34 -5.66
C ASN A 66 23.43 8.65 -6.13
N THR A 67 22.97 9.90 -5.95
CA THR A 67 21.64 10.37 -6.35
C THR A 67 21.73 11.22 -7.62
N ASN A 68 21.01 10.83 -8.68
CA ASN A 68 20.92 11.59 -9.92
C ASN A 68 19.60 11.31 -10.66
N ALA A 69 19.30 12.18 -11.63
CA ALA A 69 18.17 12.00 -12.53
C ALA A 69 18.39 10.77 -13.42
N TYR A 70 17.47 9.82 -13.34
CA TYR A 70 17.44 8.61 -14.16
C TYR A 70 16.54 8.76 -15.41
N LEU A 71 15.39 9.41 -15.25
CA LEU A 71 14.44 9.68 -16.33
C LEU A 71 13.87 11.09 -16.19
N MET A 72 13.83 11.85 -17.28
CA MET A 72 13.20 13.17 -17.33
C MET A 72 11.98 13.12 -18.26
N ILE A 73 10.86 13.64 -17.78
CA ILE A 73 9.59 13.62 -18.48
C ILE A 73 9.16 15.06 -18.77
N TYR A 74 9.00 15.33 -20.05
CA TYR A 74 8.60 16.63 -20.58
C TYR A 74 7.20 16.55 -21.17
N ARG A 75 6.45 17.65 -21.09
CA ARG A 75 5.20 17.82 -21.83
C ARG A 75 5.31 18.97 -22.82
N GLN A 76 4.69 18.82 -23.98
CA GLN A 76 4.52 19.91 -24.92
C GLN A 76 3.59 20.94 -24.30
N ILE A 77 3.97 22.22 -24.36
CA ILE A 77 3.14 23.33 -23.89
C ILE A 77 2.13 23.65 -25.00
N ASP A 78 0.96 23.02 -24.91
CA ASP A 78 -0.12 23.10 -25.90
C ASP A 78 -1.47 23.15 -25.17
N PRO A 79 -2.07 24.34 -24.99
CA PRO A 79 -3.32 24.50 -24.26
C PRO A 79 -4.51 23.72 -24.82
N GLU A 80 -4.51 23.39 -26.11
CA GLU A 80 -5.60 22.62 -26.73
C GLU A 80 -5.49 21.13 -26.38
N LYS A 81 -4.27 20.63 -26.13
CA LYS A 81 -4.01 19.23 -25.76
C LYS A 81 -3.81 19.01 -24.27
N ASN A 82 -3.37 20.03 -23.53
CA ASN A 82 -3.06 19.92 -22.12
C ASN A 82 -4.36 19.96 -21.29
N GLN A 83 -4.77 18.80 -20.79
CA GLN A 83 -5.90 18.72 -19.85
C GLN A 83 -5.49 19.19 -18.44
N ALA A 84 -6.43 19.82 -17.74
CA ALA A 84 -6.30 20.14 -16.33
C ALA A 84 -6.43 18.88 -15.46
N PHE A 85 -6.05 18.98 -14.18
CA PHE A 85 -6.18 17.85 -13.27
C PHE A 85 -7.67 17.56 -12.99
N THR A 86 -8.08 16.30 -13.07
CA THR A 86 -9.45 15.88 -12.74
C THR A 86 -9.68 15.96 -11.25
N ARG A 87 -10.66 16.75 -10.82
CA ARG A 87 -11.01 16.86 -9.39
C ARG A 87 -11.81 15.64 -8.94
N ASN A 88 -11.76 15.31 -7.65
CA ASN A 88 -12.57 14.23 -7.07
C ASN A 88 -14.07 14.40 -7.35
N SER A 89 -14.56 15.65 -7.39
CA SER A 89 -15.95 15.96 -7.74
C SER A 89 -16.32 15.57 -9.18
N GLU A 90 -15.35 15.60 -10.08
CA GLU A 90 -15.51 15.36 -11.52
C GLU A 90 -15.33 13.88 -11.91
N LEU A 91 -14.91 13.03 -10.96
CA LEU A 91 -14.77 11.60 -11.22
C LEU A 91 -16.12 10.97 -11.59
N PRO A 92 -16.14 10.02 -12.55
CA PRO A 92 -17.34 9.25 -12.89
C PRO A 92 -17.95 8.55 -11.67
N GLN A 93 -19.28 8.44 -11.62
CA GLN A 93 -19.99 7.90 -10.45
C GLN A 93 -19.55 6.47 -10.09
N HIS A 94 -19.40 5.59 -11.08
CA HIS A 94 -18.99 4.21 -10.83
C HIS A 94 -17.60 4.10 -10.16
N VAL A 95 -16.68 5.03 -10.44
CA VAL A 95 -15.35 5.09 -9.79
C VAL A 95 -15.50 5.51 -8.34
N LYS A 96 -16.36 6.50 -8.05
CA LYS A 96 -16.68 6.92 -6.68
C LYS A 96 -17.31 5.78 -5.87
N ASP A 97 -18.21 5.02 -6.50
CA ASP A 97 -18.84 3.86 -5.88
C ASP A 97 -17.83 2.76 -5.57
N TRP A 98 -16.85 2.53 -6.47
CA TRP A 98 -15.74 1.60 -6.22
C TRP A 98 -14.85 2.06 -5.08
N LEU A 99 -14.50 3.35 -5.00
CA LEU A 99 -13.70 3.89 -3.91
C LEU A 99 -14.40 3.66 -2.56
N LYS A 100 -15.70 3.96 -2.49
CA LYS A 100 -16.50 3.73 -1.27
C LYS A 100 -16.53 2.25 -0.89
N LYS A 101 -16.75 1.35 -1.86
CA LYS A 101 -16.74 -0.10 -1.63
C LYS A 101 -15.38 -0.59 -1.14
N TRP A 102 -14.29 -0.08 -1.70
CA TRP A 102 -12.93 -0.40 -1.26
C TRP A 102 -12.75 0.04 0.20
N GLU A 103 -13.06 1.29 0.55
CA GLU A 103 -12.94 1.78 1.92
C GLU A 103 -13.76 0.95 2.94
N GLU A 104 -14.95 0.48 2.55
CA GLU A 104 -15.77 -0.42 3.35
C GLU A 104 -15.12 -1.80 3.52
N GLN A 105 -14.53 -2.35 2.45
CA GLN A 105 -13.79 -3.62 2.49
C GLN A 105 -12.56 -3.53 3.38
N GLU A 106 -11.78 -2.44 3.31
CA GLU A 106 -10.62 -2.24 4.19
C GLU A 106 -11.02 -2.16 5.65
N LYS A 107 -12.13 -1.47 5.97
CA LYS A 107 -12.66 -1.42 7.34
C LYS A 107 -13.11 -2.79 7.82
N LEU A 108 -13.77 -3.57 6.97
CA LEU A 108 -14.20 -4.92 7.30
C LEU A 108 -13.00 -5.85 7.52
N GLN A 109 -12.01 -5.84 6.63
CA GLN A 109 -10.78 -6.61 6.77
C GLN A 109 -10.01 -6.21 8.03
N ALA A 110 -9.90 -4.92 8.33
CA ALA A 110 -9.25 -4.45 9.55
C ALA A 110 -10.01 -4.90 10.81
N TYR A 111 -11.35 -4.94 10.76
CA TYR A 111 -12.17 -5.46 11.85
C TYR A 111 -11.98 -6.97 12.02
N GLU A 112 -12.02 -7.74 10.94
CA GLU A 112 -11.81 -9.18 10.92
C GLU A 112 -10.39 -9.54 11.41
N GLN A 113 -9.37 -8.80 10.96
CA GLN A 113 -8.00 -8.99 11.41
C GLN A 113 -7.89 -8.72 12.91
N LYS A 114 -8.45 -7.61 13.41
CA LYS A 114 -8.48 -7.33 14.85
C LYS A 114 -9.19 -8.41 15.65
N LYS A 115 -10.31 -8.92 15.12
CA LYS A 115 -11.03 -10.04 15.71
C LYS A 115 -10.17 -11.30 15.73
N MET A 116 -9.48 -11.62 14.64
CA MET A 116 -8.60 -12.78 14.57
C MET A 116 -7.40 -12.65 15.52
N ASP A 117 -6.80 -11.48 15.62
CA ASP A 117 -5.69 -11.19 16.55
C ASP A 117 -6.11 -11.34 18.02
N SER A 118 -7.39 -11.10 18.33
CA SER A 118 -7.98 -11.31 19.66
C SER A 118 -8.40 -12.75 19.95
N MET A 119 -8.26 -13.68 18.99
CA MET A 119 -8.54 -15.10 19.20
C MET A 119 -7.27 -15.89 19.54
N VAL A 120 -7.43 -17.00 20.24
CA VAL A 120 -6.41 -18.03 20.48
C VAL A 120 -6.89 -19.33 19.87
N LYS A 121 -6.01 -19.96 19.09
CA LYS A 121 -6.24 -21.30 18.58
C LYS A 121 -5.90 -22.31 19.67
N VAL A 122 -6.88 -23.12 20.06
CA VAL A 122 -6.72 -24.20 21.03
C VAL A 122 -6.74 -25.53 20.28
N ARG A 123 -5.72 -26.34 20.54
CA ARG A 123 -5.61 -27.71 20.03
C ARG A 123 -5.88 -28.68 21.17
N VAL A 124 -6.85 -29.58 20.97
CA VAL A 124 -7.22 -30.61 21.95
C VAL A 124 -6.94 -31.99 21.36
N THR A 125 -6.33 -32.84 22.17
CA THR A 125 -6.05 -34.25 21.87
C THR A 125 -6.83 -35.12 22.84
N PHE A 126 -7.53 -36.13 22.32
CA PHE A 126 -8.23 -37.12 23.14
C PHE A 126 -7.37 -38.37 23.28
N ASN A 127 -7.40 -38.98 24.45
CA ASN A 127 -6.69 -40.25 24.68
C ASN A 127 -7.47 -41.46 24.10
N ASP A 128 -8.72 -41.28 23.68
CA ASP A 128 -9.53 -42.32 23.04
C ASP A 128 -9.43 -42.17 21.51
N GLU A 129 -8.85 -43.17 20.85
CA GLU A 129 -8.64 -43.20 19.40
C GLU A 129 -9.95 -43.21 18.59
N ARG A 130 -11.08 -43.61 19.20
CA ARG A 130 -12.39 -43.70 18.54
C ARG A 130 -12.95 -42.33 18.14
N VAL A 131 -12.75 -41.30 18.98
CA VAL A 131 -13.23 -39.92 18.74
C VAL A 131 -12.44 -39.23 17.62
N LEU A 132 -11.17 -39.58 17.48
CA LEU A 132 -10.26 -38.96 16.53
C LEU A 132 -10.50 -39.43 15.09
N HIS A 133 -10.81 -40.72 14.91
CA HIS A 133 -10.93 -41.33 13.58
C HIS A 133 -12.13 -40.80 12.76
N GLU A 134 -13.20 -40.34 13.41
CA GLU A 134 -14.38 -39.78 12.74
C GLU A 134 -14.24 -38.29 12.38
N SER A 135 -13.41 -37.53 13.09
CA SER A 135 -13.41 -36.06 13.03
C SER A 135 -12.07 -35.40 12.67
N SER A 136 -10.93 -36.10 12.78
CA SER A 136 -9.63 -35.59 12.33
C SER A 136 -8.60 -36.72 12.08
N PRO A 137 -8.14 -36.93 10.83
CA PRO A 137 -7.18 -38.00 10.51
C PRO A 137 -5.78 -37.82 11.14
N TYR A 138 -5.53 -36.72 11.87
CA TYR A 138 -4.25 -36.41 12.52
C TYR A 138 -4.32 -36.31 14.05
N GLY A 139 -5.39 -36.82 14.68
CA GLY A 139 -5.43 -37.05 16.13
C GLY A 139 -5.56 -35.82 17.02
N ALA A 140 -5.93 -34.67 16.47
CA ALA A 140 -6.22 -33.47 17.23
C ALA A 140 -7.31 -32.60 16.60
N LEU A 141 -8.09 -31.94 17.44
CA LEU A 141 -9.11 -30.97 17.04
C LEU A 141 -8.60 -29.56 17.33
N GLU A 142 -8.73 -28.68 16.34
CA GLU A 142 -8.38 -27.27 16.47
C GLU A 142 -9.63 -26.39 16.43
N GLN A 143 -9.74 -25.47 17.37
CA GLN A 143 -10.79 -24.45 17.39
C GLN A 143 -10.24 -23.14 17.94
N SER A 144 -10.64 -22.02 17.33
CA SER A 144 -10.31 -20.70 17.83
C SER A 144 -11.34 -20.23 18.84
N PHE A 145 -10.86 -19.64 19.94
CA PHE A 145 -11.66 -19.06 21.02
C PHE A 145 -11.21 -17.62 21.29
N PRO A 146 -12.10 -16.72 21.75
CA PRO A 146 -11.66 -15.42 22.24
C PRO A 146 -10.63 -15.58 23.37
N ARG A 147 -9.62 -14.70 23.42
CA ARG A 147 -8.53 -14.76 24.42
C ARG A 147 -9.01 -14.77 25.87
N GLU A 148 -10.16 -14.17 26.13
CA GLU A 148 -10.83 -14.10 27.43
C GLU A 148 -11.58 -15.38 27.82
N SER A 149 -11.67 -16.37 26.92
CA SER A 149 -12.35 -17.64 27.20
C SER A 149 -11.62 -18.41 28.29
N THR A 150 -12.38 -18.92 29.27
CA THR A 150 -11.80 -19.74 30.34
C THR A 150 -11.63 -21.19 29.90
N GLY A 151 -10.81 -21.96 30.63
CA GLY A 151 -10.71 -23.41 30.42
C GLY A 151 -12.05 -24.12 30.51
N HIS A 152 -12.97 -23.64 31.36
CA HIS A 152 -14.33 -24.17 31.48
C HIS A 152 -15.16 -23.96 30.20
N ASP A 153 -15.04 -22.80 29.57
CA ASP A 153 -15.75 -22.48 28.32
C ASP A 153 -15.27 -23.36 27.17
N ILE A 154 -13.94 -23.56 27.09
CA ILE A 154 -13.31 -24.44 26.10
C ILE A 154 -13.73 -25.89 26.32
N LEU A 155 -13.64 -26.40 27.56
CA LEU A 155 -14.06 -27.77 27.88
C LEU A 155 -15.55 -27.98 27.57
N ARG A 156 -16.42 -27.04 27.97
CA ARG A 156 -17.85 -27.10 27.64
C ARG A 156 -18.10 -27.16 26.13
N TYR A 157 -17.36 -26.39 25.32
CA TYR A 157 -17.47 -26.46 23.86
C TYR A 157 -17.16 -27.86 23.32
N PHE A 158 -16.03 -28.44 23.72
CA PHE A 158 -15.62 -29.76 23.24
C PHE A 158 -16.53 -30.88 23.77
N CYS A 159 -16.96 -30.82 25.04
CA CYS A 159 -17.92 -31.77 25.60
C CYS A 159 -19.29 -31.69 24.91
N ASN A 160 -19.80 -30.51 24.60
CA ASN A 160 -21.08 -30.40 23.90
C ASN A 160 -21.00 -30.88 22.45
N LYS A 161 -19.84 -30.67 21.79
CA LYS A 161 -19.67 -31.01 20.38
C LYS A 161 -19.29 -32.48 20.16
N TYR A 162 -18.63 -33.11 21.13
CA TYR A 162 -18.03 -34.45 20.99
C TYR A 162 -18.24 -35.37 22.20
N GLY A 163 -18.91 -34.93 23.27
CA GLY A 163 -19.06 -35.67 24.53
C GLY A 163 -20.29 -36.57 24.62
N GLU A 164 -21.13 -36.63 23.59
CA GLU A 164 -22.20 -37.63 23.44
C GLU A 164 -21.96 -38.48 22.19
N GLN A 165 -21.07 -39.47 22.32
CA GLN A 165 -21.05 -40.70 21.54
C GLN A 165 -20.70 -41.87 22.47
#